data_AF-A0A0V7Z1T0-F1
#
_entry.id   AF-A0A0V7Z1T0-F1
#
_cell.length_a   1.000
_cell.length_b   1.000
_cell.length_c   1.000
_cell.angle_alpha   90.00
_cell.angle_beta   90.00
_cell.angle_gamma   90.00
#
_symmetry.space_group_name_H-M   'P 1'
#
loop_
_entity.id
_entity.type
_entity.pdbx_description
1 polymer ?
#
loop_
_entity_poly.entity_id
_entity_poly.type
_entity_poly.pdbx_seq_one_letter_code
_entity_poly.pdbx_strand_id
1 'polypeptide(L)'
;MIKREPQRYGPVAGGLPGGAGNPLGPRALYLYRDGRDTLYRLHGTTEPHTIGTMVSSGCVRFLNQDIIDLYGRVPVGTRAVVLTAGGSAAS
;
A
#
# COMPACT_ATOMS: atom_id res chain seq x y z
N MET A 1 2.77 3.80 14.46
CA MET A 1 4.21 3.76 14.15
C MET A 1 5.01 4.73 15.02
N ILE A 2 4.66 6.03 15.06
CA ILE A 2 5.37 7.04 15.89
C ILE A 2 5.45 6.66 17.37
N LYS A 3 4.33 6.29 18.02
CA LYS A 3 4.35 5.85 19.43
C LYS A 3 5.27 4.64 19.69
N ARG A 4 5.49 3.79 18.69
CA ARG A 4 6.29 2.56 18.80
C ARG A 4 7.79 2.84 18.63
N GLU A 5 8.15 3.65 17.64
CA GLU A 5 9.55 3.98 17.32
C GLU A 5 9.66 5.50 17.07
N PRO A 6 9.58 6.34 18.12
CA PRO A 6 9.47 7.79 17.98
C PRO A 6 10.72 8.41 17.35
N GLN A 7 11.91 7.87 17.63
CA GLN A 7 13.16 8.35 17.01
C GLN A 7 13.19 8.11 15.49
N ARG A 8 12.57 7.02 15.02
CA ARG A 8 12.55 6.65 13.60
C ARG A 8 11.47 7.38 12.82
N TYR A 9 10.25 7.44 13.36
CA TYR A 9 9.08 7.98 12.64
C TYR A 9 8.70 9.40 13.04
N GLY A 10 9.16 9.89 14.20
CA GLY A 10 8.88 11.24 14.70
C GLY A 10 9.33 12.34 13.72
N PRO A 11 10.55 12.30 13.17
CA PRO A 11 11.00 13.31 12.21
C PRO A 11 10.16 13.42 10.93
N VAL A 12 9.43 12.36 10.58
CA VAL A 12 8.59 12.27 9.37
C VAL A 12 7.09 12.18 9.70
N ALA A 13 6.69 12.69 10.87
CA ALA A 13 5.30 12.63 11.32
C ALA A 13 4.32 13.35 10.38
N GLY A 14 4.79 14.36 9.65
CA GLY A 14 4.03 15.06 8.60
C GLY A 14 3.97 14.33 7.26
N GLY A 15 4.60 13.15 7.16
CA GLY A 15 4.74 12.38 5.92
C GLY A 15 6.08 12.60 5.23
N LEU A 16 6.28 11.86 4.14
CA LEU A 16 7.44 11.96 3.26
C LEU A 16 7.02 12.62 1.94
N PRO A 17 7.88 13.43 1.32
CA PRO A 17 7.63 13.95 -0.02
C PRO A 17 7.52 12.80 -1.02
N GLY A 18 6.88 13.05 -2.15
CA GLY A 18 6.97 12.16 -3.31
C GLY A 18 8.41 12.12 -3.84
N GLY A 19 8.79 11.00 -4.46
CA GLY A 19 10.11 10.83 -5.07
C GLY A 19 10.69 9.45 -4.88
N ALA A 20 11.90 9.23 -5.41
CA ALA A 20 12.56 7.92 -5.46
C ALA A 20 12.80 7.29 -4.08
N GLY A 21 12.92 8.09 -3.01
CA GLY A 21 13.10 7.61 -1.64
C GLY A 21 11.81 7.31 -0.89
N ASN A 22 10.63 7.56 -1.47
CA ASN A 22 9.37 7.31 -0.79
C ASN A 22 9.03 5.81 -0.81
N PRO A 23 8.78 5.16 0.35
CA PRO A 23 8.50 3.72 0.41
C PRO A 23 7.18 3.30 -0.25
N LEU A 24 6.31 4.25 -0.64
CA LEU A 24 5.13 3.99 -1.46
C LEU A 24 5.47 3.76 -2.94
N GLY A 25 6.70 4.04 -3.37
CA GLY A 25 7.11 3.91 -4.76
C GLY A 25 6.39 4.92 -5.67
N PRO A 26 6.21 4.59 -6.97
CA PRO A 26 5.72 5.54 -7.96
C PRO A 26 4.22 5.82 -7.86
N ARG A 27 3.42 4.89 -7.33
CA ARG A 27 1.96 4.98 -7.28
C ARG A 27 1.41 4.29 -6.03
N ALA A 28 0.28 4.79 -5.53
CA ALA A 28 -0.45 4.19 -4.43
C ALA A 28 -1.96 4.31 -4.65
N LEU A 29 -2.69 3.23 -4.43
CA LEU A 29 -4.15 3.15 -4.40
C LEU A 29 -4.58 2.94 -2.95
N TYR A 30 -5.53 3.75 -2.49
CA TYR A 30 -5.97 3.80 -1.10
C TYR A 30 -7.26 3.00 -0.94
N LEU A 31 -7.29 2.12 0.06
CA LEU A 31 -8.46 1.28 0.32
C LEU A 31 -9.37 1.93 1.36
N TYR A 32 -10.63 2.11 0.98
CA TYR A 32 -11.68 2.64 1.84
C TYR A 32 -12.73 1.56 2.13
N ARG A 33 -13.32 1.62 3.32
CA ARG A 33 -14.49 0.82 3.70
C ARG A 33 -15.53 1.76 4.31
N ASP A 34 -16.73 1.78 3.74
CA ASP A 34 -17.83 2.63 4.19
C ASP A 34 -17.44 4.11 4.34
N GLY A 35 -16.68 4.63 3.35
CA GLY A 35 -16.17 6.01 3.33
C GLY A 35 -15.00 6.30 4.28
N ARG A 36 -14.50 5.31 5.03
CA ARG A 36 -13.38 5.47 5.96
C ARG A 36 -12.09 4.85 5.41
N ASP A 37 -10.97 5.56 5.57
CA ASP A 37 -9.64 5.05 5.21
C ASP A 37 -9.31 3.84 6.09
N THR A 38 -8.96 2.72 5.45
CA THR A 38 -8.57 1.49 6.15
C THR A 38 -7.11 1.50 6.58
N LEU A 39 -6.35 2.52 6.16
CA LEU A 39 -4.90 2.63 6.26
C LEU A 39 -4.12 1.61 5.42
N TYR A 40 -4.81 0.73 4.69
CA TYR A 40 -4.22 -0.18 3.71
C TYR A 40 -4.14 0.43 2.33
N ARG A 41 -3.08 0.07 1.61
CA ARG A 41 -2.78 0.58 0.27
C ARG A 41 -2.24 -0.53 -0.61
N LEU A 42 -2.53 -0.43 -1.90
CA LEU A 42 -1.77 -1.12 -2.95
C LEU A 42 -0.75 -0.11 -3.45
N HIS A 43 0.54 -0.41 -3.34
CA HIS A 43 1.58 0.56 -3.68
C HIS A 43 2.84 -0.12 -4.23
N GLY A 44 3.71 0.67 -4.82
CA GLY A 44 5.03 0.21 -5.27
C GLY A 44 6.01 0.03 -4.10
N THR A 45 7.30 -0.05 -4.38
CA THR A 45 8.31 -0.21 -3.33
C THR A 45 9.68 0.28 -3.77
N THR A 46 10.49 0.71 -2.82
CA THR A 46 11.94 0.92 -2.98
C THR A 46 12.74 -0.35 -2.71
N GLU A 47 12.07 -1.42 -2.24
CA GLU A 47 12.67 -2.68 -1.80
C GLU A 47 12.05 -3.87 -2.58
N PRO A 48 12.34 -4.02 -3.89
CA PRO A 48 11.68 -5.02 -4.74
C PRO A 48 11.95 -6.47 -4.32
N HIS A 49 13.08 -6.73 -3.65
CA HIS A 49 13.42 -8.05 -3.11
C HIS A 49 12.47 -8.52 -1.99
N THR A 50 11.61 -7.63 -1.46
CA THR A 50 10.64 -7.99 -0.42
C THR A 50 9.32 -8.54 -0.97
N ILE A 51 9.11 -8.50 -2.28
CA ILE A 51 7.88 -8.99 -2.91
C ILE A 51 7.75 -10.50 -2.71
N GLY A 52 6.53 -10.95 -2.38
CA GLY A 52 6.26 -12.37 -2.06
C GLY A 52 6.57 -12.77 -0.61
N THR A 53 7.00 -11.83 0.25
CA THR A 53 7.31 -12.09 1.66
C THR A 53 6.32 -11.40 2.61
N MET A 54 6.20 -11.91 3.84
CA MET A 54 5.30 -11.38 4.88
C MET A 54 5.98 -10.28 5.72
N VAL A 55 6.44 -9.22 5.07
CA VAL A 55 7.16 -8.11 5.75
C VAL A 55 6.38 -6.80 5.82
N SER A 56 5.18 -6.74 5.22
CA SER A 56 4.36 -5.54 5.25
C SER A 56 3.52 -5.47 6.53
N SER A 57 3.24 -4.27 7.01
CA SER A 57 2.22 -4.05 8.08
C SER A 57 0.79 -4.07 7.52
N GLY A 58 0.55 -4.92 6.51
CA GLY A 58 -0.74 -5.14 5.85
C GLY A 58 -1.03 -4.34 4.58
N CYS A 59 -0.16 -3.40 4.18
CA CYS A 59 -0.22 -2.86 2.81
C CYS A 59 0.28 -3.91 1.79
N VAL A 60 -0.24 -3.86 0.57
CA VAL A 60 0.14 -4.76 -0.52
C VAL A 60 1.17 -4.07 -1.40
N ARG A 61 2.38 -4.64 -1.47
CA ARG A 61 3.47 -4.12 -2.30
C ARG A 61 3.47 -4.80 -3.66
N PHE A 62 3.74 -4.01 -4.69
CA PHE A 62 3.87 -4.43 -6.08
C PHE A 62 5.27 -4.10 -6.60
N LEU A 63 5.70 -4.80 -7.66
CA LEU A 63 6.78 -4.27 -8.48
C LEU A 63 6.33 -2.93 -9.08
N ASN A 64 7.29 -2.02 -9.28
CA ASN A 64 6.97 -0.65 -9.64
C ASN A 64 6.26 -0.54 -11.00
N GLN A 65 6.63 -1.39 -11.97
CA GLN A 65 5.94 -1.45 -13.26
C GLN A 65 4.48 -1.92 -13.13
N ASP A 66 4.21 -2.88 -12.24
CA ASP A 66 2.88 -3.47 -12.09
C ASP A 66 1.91 -2.48 -11.43
N ILE A 67 2.36 -1.73 -10.43
CA ILE A 67 1.50 -0.71 -9.81
C ILE A 67 1.25 0.48 -10.74
N ILE A 68 2.21 0.83 -11.60
CA ILE A 68 2.02 1.88 -12.60
C ILE A 68 0.94 1.46 -13.59
N ASP A 69 1.01 0.24 -14.09
CA ASP A 69 0.02 -0.33 -15.01
C ASP A 69 -1.36 -0.41 -14.35
N LEU A 70 -1.45 -0.99 -13.15
CA LEU A 70 -2.71 -1.11 -12.41
C LEU A 70 -3.33 0.26 -12.14
N TYR A 71 -2.54 1.25 -11.70
CA TYR A 71 -3.00 2.60 -11.43
C TYR A 71 -3.63 3.28 -12.65
N GLY A 72 -3.10 3.02 -13.85
CA GLY A 72 -3.66 3.54 -15.10
C GLY A 72 -5.01 2.92 -15.49
N ARG A 73 -5.36 1.75 -14.93
CA ARG A 73 -6.54 0.96 -15.31
C ARG A 73 -7.70 1.04 -14.32
N VAL A 74 -7.45 1.44 -13.08
CA VAL A 74 -8.44 1.38 -11.98
C VAL A 74 -8.92 2.77 -11.56
N PRO A 75 -10.15 3.18 -11.92
CA PRO A 75 -10.74 4.42 -11.45
C PRO A 75 -10.97 4.43 -9.93
N VAL A 76 -11.10 5.62 -9.37
CA VAL A 76 -11.56 5.79 -7.99
C VAL A 76 -12.97 5.22 -7.84
N GLY A 77 -13.19 4.44 -6.78
CA GLY A 77 -14.47 3.76 -6.52
C GLY A 77 -14.52 2.31 -7.02
N THR A 78 -13.49 1.83 -7.72
CA THR A 78 -13.38 0.40 -8.05
C THR A 78 -13.40 -0.46 -6.79
N ARG A 79 -14.27 -1.48 -6.77
CA ARG A 79 -14.41 -2.41 -5.64
C ARG A 79 -13.18 -3.31 -5.51
N ALA A 80 -12.60 -3.38 -4.32
CA ALA A 80 -11.58 -4.36 -3.95
C ALA A 80 -12.17 -5.41 -2.99
N VAL A 81 -11.85 -6.68 -3.21
CA VAL A 81 -12.23 -7.78 -2.32
C VAL A 81 -10.94 -8.47 -1.84
N VAL A 82 -10.72 -8.49 -0.53
CA VAL A 82 -9.57 -9.17 0.08
C VAL A 82 -10.04 -10.52 0.61
N LEU A 83 -9.50 -11.58 0.04
CA LEU A 83 -9.83 -12.96 0.43
C LEU A 83 -8.89 -13.42 1.54
N THR A 84 -9.44 -14.18 2.48
CA THR A 84 -8.62 -14.93 3.44
C THR A 84 -8.00 -16.13 2.74
N ALA A 85 -6.88 -16.64 3.26
CA ALA A 85 -6.28 -17.87 2.77
C ALA A 85 -7.27 -19.04 3.00
N GLY A 86 -8.11 -19.33 2.01
CA GLY A 86 -9.19 -20.33 2.05
C GLY A 86 -10.57 -19.82 1.63
N GLY A 87 -10.79 -18.50 1.50
CA GLY A 87 -12.08 -17.94 1.10
C GLY A 87 -12.20 -17.75 -0.41
N SER A 88 -13.14 -18.44 -1.05
CA SER A 88 -13.63 -18.06 -2.38
C SER A 88 -14.38 -16.73 -2.29
N ALA A 89 -14.18 -15.82 -3.25
CA ALA A 89 -15.02 -14.64 -3.36
C ALA A 89 -16.46 -15.09 -3.65
N ALA A 90 -17.36 -15.01 -2.66
CA ALA A 90 -18.78 -15.25 -2.91
C ALA A 90 -19.27 -14.24 -3.96
N SER A 91 -19.82 -14.80 -5.04
CA SER A 91 -20.40 -14.13 -6.21
C SER A 91 -21.42 -13.07 -5.85
#